data_AF-A0A561UZJ0-F1
#
_entry.id   AF-A0A561UZJ0-F1
#
_cell.length_a   1.000
_cell.length_b   1.000
_cell.length_c   1.000
_cell.angle_alpha   90.00
_cell.angle_beta   90.00
_cell.angle_gamma   90.00
#
_symmetry.space_group_name_H-M   'P 1'
#
loop_
_entity.id
_entity.type
_entity.pdbx_description
1 polymer ?
#
loop_
_entity_poly.entity_id
_entity_poly.type
_entity_poly.pdbx_seq_one_letter_code
_entity_poly.pdbx_strand_id
1 'polypeptide(L)'
;MSGRGLEKDGTIAREGALSRVPEAFVGDGSRRELFIRSGLGAADVVHAHREALLVLRDSIETAHVDAYSDEAWPEEVVPAYERALLMADGALADGLRSAKNDPGMGIDVDVHDDAQFDVLLALAPYTIHAEAWRQGQQLFSANDTGTALWISVTSQQETRLMSRLGALRVTGTAFADRPR
;
A
#
# COMPACT_ATOMS: atom_id res chain seq x y z
N MET A 1 -58.95 3.21 38.32
CA MET A 1 -59.15 1.93 39.07
C MET A 1 -60.16 1.09 38.31
N SER A 2 -60.01 -0.24 38.36
CA SER A 2 -60.65 -1.26 37.50
C SER A 2 -59.98 -1.43 36.14
N GLY A 3 -59.56 -2.62 35.70
CA GLY A 3 -59.65 -3.95 36.28
C GLY A 3 -58.75 -4.91 35.51
N ARG A 4 -58.23 -5.91 36.22
CA ARG A 4 -57.44 -7.05 35.72
C ARG A 4 -58.32 -8.01 34.92
N GLY A 5 -57.69 -8.73 33.99
CA GLY A 5 -58.07 -10.10 33.65
C GLY A 5 -58.18 -10.37 32.15
N LEU A 6 -57.21 -11.11 31.60
CA LEU A 6 -57.40 -12.51 31.15
C LEU A 6 -56.30 -12.91 30.17
N GLU A 7 -55.65 -14.02 30.54
CA GLU A 7 -54.73 -14.81 29.75
C GLU A 7 -55.34 -15.21 28.40
N LYS A 8 -54.50 -15.21 27.36
CA LYS A 8 -54.69 -16.07 26.19
C LYS A 8 -53.39 -16.78 25.89
N ASP A 9 -53.48 -18.10 26.04
CA ASP A 9 -52.61 -19.10 25.46
C ASP A 9 -52.45 -18.89 23.95
N GLY A 10 -51.25 -19.12 23.45
CA GLY A 10 -50.91 -18.88 22.05
C GLY A 10 -49.49 -19.30 21.72
N THR A 11 -49.18 -20.59 21.92
CA THR A 11 -47.99 -21.23 21.36
C THR A 11 -47.99 -21.09 19.84
N ILE A 12 -47.05 -20.32 19.31
CA ILE A 12 -46.58 -20.47 17.93
C ILE A 12 -45.06 -20.51 18.01
N ALA A 13 -44.53 -21.73 17.87
CA ALA A 13 -43.12 -21.95 17.59
C ALA A 13 -42.76 -21.19 16.31
N ARG A 14 -41.81 -20.24 16.41
CA ARG A 14 -41.16 -19.67 15.24
C ARG A 14 -39.74 -20.19 15.18
N GLU A 15 -39.55 -20.95 14.11
CA GLU A 15 -38.31 -21.45 13.55
C GLU A 15 -37.19 -20.40 13.57
N GLY A 16 -36.02 -20.85 14.04
CA GLY A 16 -34.75 -20.68 13.33
C GLY A 16 -34.50 -19.32 12.70
N ALA A 17 -34.36 -18.28 13.52
CA ALA A 17 -33.54 -17.14 13.12
C ALA A 17 -32.09 -17.63 13.03
N LEU A 18 -31.69 -17.97 11.80
CA LEU A 18 -30.31 -18.23 11.41
C LEU A 18 -29.44 -17.10 11.98
N SER A 19 -28.71 -17.46 13.03
CA SER A 19 -27.53 -16.74 13.48
C SER A 19 -26.64 -16.57 12.27
N ARG A 20 -26.65 -15.37 11.67
CA ARG A 20 -25.60 -14.96 10.75
C ARG A 20 -24.35 -14.92 11.60
N VAL A 21 -23.60 -16.02 11.54
CA VAL A 21 -22.20 -16.06 11.92
C VAL A 21 -21.58 -14.86 11.22
N PRO A 22 -20.96 -13.90 11.95
CA PRO A 22 -20.12 -12.91 11.29
C PRO A 22 -19.13 -13.72 10.47
N GLU A 23 -19.04 -13.45 9.17
CA GLU A 23 -17.89 -13.89 8.38
C GLU A 23 -16.67 -13.53 9.23
N ALA A 24 -15.98 -14.57 9.68
CA ALA A 24 -14.75 -14.39 10.39
C ALA A 24 -13.92 -13.45 9.54
N PHE A 25 -13.49 -12.32 10.12
CA PHE A 25 -12.33 -11.61 9.65
C PHE A 25 -11.28 -12.69 9.44
N VAL A 26 -11.04 -13.08 8.19
CA VAL A 26 -9.88 -13.88 7.83
C VAL A 26 -8.76 -12.91 8.14
N GLY A 27 -8.21 -13.03 9.35
CA GLY A 27 -7.06 -12.26 9.76
C GLY A 27 -6.06 -12.38 8.63
N ASP A 28 -5.66 -11.23 8.09
CA ASP A 28 -4.64 -11.14 7.06
C ASP A 28 -3.51 -12.03 7.55
N GLY A 29 -3.27 -13.15 6.86
CA GLY A 29 -2.44 -14.24 7.38
C GLY A 29 -1.09 -13.69 7.82
N SER A 30 -0.42 -14.35 8.77
CA SER A 30 0.87 -13.90 9.33
C SER A 30 1.75 -13.25 8.26
N ARG A 31 2.00 -11.95 8.41
CA ARG A 31 2.81 -11.18 7.45
C ARG A 31 4.29 -11.42 7.72
N ARG A 32 5.08 -11.42 6.66
CA ARG A 32 6.53 -11.51 6.69
C ARG A 32 7.14 -10.20 6.22
N GLU A 33 8.21 -9.79 6.88
CA GLU A 33 9.00 -8.61 6.51
C GLU A 33 10.10 -9.04 5.54
N LEU A 34 10.18 -8.36 4.40
CA LEU A 34 11.21 -8.58 3.38
C LEU A 34 11.95 -7.27 3.10
N PHE A 35 13.26 -7.38 2.90
CA PHE A 35 14.16 -6.27 2.62
C PHE A 35 14.86 -6.51 1.30
N ILE A 36 15.00 -5.47 0.47
CA ILE A 36 15.84 -5.59 -0.71
C ILE A 36 17.29 -5.81 -0.30
N ARG A 37 18.00 -6.69 -1.01
CA ARG A 37 19.41 -6.95 -0.75
C ARG A 37 20.30 -5.88 -1.36
N SER A 38 21.39 -5.59 -0.67
CA SER A 38 22.47 -4.77 -1.23
C SER A 38 23.15 -5.47 -2.42
N GLY A 39 23.71 -4.67 -3.33
CA GLY A 39 24.48 -5.15 -4.47
C GLY A 39 23.66 -5.60 -5.68
N LEU A 40 22.34 -5.37 -5.68
CA LEU A 40 21.52 -5.52 -6.89
C LEU A 40 21.87 -4.43 -7.92
N GLY A 41 21.73 -4.76 -9.20
CA GLY A 41 21.83 -3.76 -10.27
C GLY A 41 20.66 -2.78 -10.22
N ALA A 42 20.87 -1.55 -10.69
CA ALA A 42 19.85 -0.49 -10.64
C ALA A 42 18.51 -0.90 -11.29
N ALA A 43 18.55 -1.61 -12.42
CA ALA A 43 17.34 -2.11 -13.08
C ALA A 43 16.57 -3.12 -12.21
N ASP A 44 17.28 -4.02 -11.53
CA ASP A 44 16.67 -5.01 -10.63
C ASP A 44 16.02 -4.34 -9.41
N VAL A 45 16.65 -3.27 -8.89
CA VAL A 45 16.10 -2.44 -7.81
C VAL A 45 14.78 -1.81 -8.24
N VAL A 46 14.74 -1.20 -9.42
CA VAL A 46 13.53 -0.59 -9.98
C VAL A 46 12.41 -1.62 -10.15
N HIS A 47 12.73 -2.80 -10.68
CA HIS A 47 11.78 -3.89 -10.78
C HIS A 47 11.29 -4.35 -9.40
N ALA A 48 12.17 -4.52 -8.41
CA ALA A 48 11.79 -4.92 -7.07
C ALA A 48 10.77 -3.97 -6.42
N HIS A 49 10.99 -2.65 -6.53
CA HIS A 49 10.06 -1.64 -6.03
C HIS A 49 8.69 -1.71 -6.71
N ARG A 50 8.69 -1.70 -8.05
CA ARG A 50 7.46 -1.70 -8.85
C ARG A 50 6.64 -2.96 -8.62
N GLU A 51 7.28 -4.13 -8.66
CA GLU A 51 6.58 -5.40 -8.44
C GLU A 51 6.08 -5.56 -7.01
N ALA A 52 6.79 -5.01 -6.01
CA ALA A 52 6.32 -4.98 -4.64
C ALA A 52 5.03 -4.14 -4.50
N LEU A 53 5.03 -2.92 -5.02
CA LEU A 53 3.84 -2.05 -5.01
C LEU A 53 2.67 -2.71 -5.74
N LEU A 54 2.90 -3.30 -6.92
CA LEU A 54 1.85 -3.98 -7.70
C LEU A 54 1.20 -5.13 -6.93
N VAL A 55 1.97 -5.90 -6.17
CA VAL A 55 1.46 -7.01 -5.36
C VAL A 55 0.75 -6.52 -4.09
N LEU A 56 1.18 -5.37 -3.56
CA LEU A 56 0.61 -4.77 -2.35
C LEU A 56 -0.63 -3.92 -2.62
N ARG A 57 -0.85 -3.47 -3.88
CA ARG A 57 -1.87 -2.50 -4.27
C ARG A 57 -3.23 -2.72 -3.59
N ASP A 58 -3.78 -3.92 -3.67
CA ASP A 58 -5.11 -4.25 -3.12
C ASP A 58 -5.19 -4.21 -1.58
N SER A 59 -4.03 -4.15 -0.90
CA SER A 59 -3.94 -4.06 0.56
C SER A 59 -3.66 -2.66 1.07
N ILE A 60 -3.29 -1.72 0.19
CA ILE A 60 -2.92 -0.36 0.58
C ILE A 60 -4.20 0.46 0.76
N GLU A 61 -4.30 1.16 1.90
CA GLU A 61 -5.38 2.12 2.17
C GLU A 61 -4.91 3.56 1.98
N THR A 62 -3.67 3.86 2.35
CA THR A 62 -3.05 5.17 2.13
C THR A 62 -1.61 5.02 1.65
N ALA A 63 -1.18 5.89 0.75
CA ALA A 63 0.21 5.95 0.31
C ALA A 63 0.65 7.41 0.15
N HIS A 64 1.93 7.64 0.35
CA HIS A 64 2.54 8.94 0.11
C HIS A 64 3.93 8.79 -0.52
N VAL A 65 4.34 9.82 -1.24
CA VAL A 65 5.64 9.90 -1.89
C VAL A 65 6.21 11.31 -1.77
N ASP A 66 7.52 11.38 -1.61
CA ASP A 66 8.26 12.62 -1.73
C ASP A 66 8.71 12.80 -3.19
N ALA A 67 8.50 13.99 -3.74
CA ALA A 67 9.05 14.45 -5.01
C ALA A 67 10.49 14.99 -4.83
N TYR A 68 11.29 14.32 -3.99
CA TYR A 68 12.71 14.61 -3.75
C TYR A 68 13.55 13.36 -3.99
N SER A 69 14.76 13.54 -4.51
CA SER A 69 15.76 12.49 -4.74
C SER A 69 17.13 13.05 -4.36
N ASP A 70 18.04 12.21 -3.86
CA ASP A 70 19.44 12.58 -3.68
C ASP A 70 20.21 12.57 -5.02
N GLU A 71 19.65 11.90 -6.03
CA GLU A 71 20.20 11.81 -7.38
C GLU A 71 19.34 12.60 -8.38
N ALA A 72 19.87 12.79 -9.60
CA ALA A 72 19.08 13.35 -10.68
C ALA A 72 17.99 12.36 -11.10
N TRP A 73 16.75 12.86 -11.26
CA TRP A 73 15.68 12.05 -11.81
C TRP A 73 16.05 11.54 -13.21
N PRO A 74 15.87 10.24 -13.50
CA PRO A 74 15.97 9.74 -14.87
C PRO A 74 14.98 10.46 -15.79
N GLU A 75 15.34 10.69 -17.05
CA GLU A 75 14.51 11.44 -18.00
C GLU A 75 13.10 10.82 -18.14
N GLU A 76 13.01 9.49 -18.08
CA GLU A 76 11.74 8.77 -18.15
C GLU A 76 10.84 8.94 -16.91
N VAL A 77 11.39 9.40 -15.80
CA VAL A 77 10.68 9.61 -14.51
C VAL A 77 10.22 11.07 -14.36
N VAL A 78 10.84 12.02 -15.07
CA VAL A 78 10.51 13.45 -14.99
C VAL A 78 9.01 13.74 -15.15
N PRO A 79 8.27 13.13 -16.11
CA PRO A 79 6.83 13.37 -16.22
C PRO A 79 6.03 12.93 -14.99
N ALA A 80 6.46 11.86 -14.30
CA ALA A 80 5.82 11.42 -13.07
C ALA A 80 6.13 12.36 -11.90
N TYR A 81 7.36 12.87 -11.83
CA TYR A 81 7.75 13.89 -10.86
C TYR A 81 6.91 15.17 -11.02
N GLU A 82 6.80 15.70 -12.25
CA GLU A 82 5.98 16.87 -12.54
C GLU A 82 4.51 16.63 -12.17
N ARG A 83 4.00 15.42 -12.46
CA ARG A 83 2.64 15.03 -12.10
C ARG A 83 2.42 14.96 -10.60
N ALA A 84 3.39 14.49 -9.82
CA ALA A 84 3.30 14.49 -8.35
C ALA A 84 3.16 15.92 -7.81
N LEU A 85 3.93 16.88 -8.33
CA LEU A 85 3.79 18.28 -7.94
C LEU A 85 2.41 18.85 -8.29
N LEU A 86 1.89 18.53 -9.46
CA LEU A 86 0.53 18.93 -9.85
C LEU A 86 -0.54 18.30 -8.94
N MET A 87 -0.34 17.07 -8.47
CA MET A 87 -1.23 16.44 -7.48
C MET A 87 -1.20 17.20 -6.15
N ALA A 88 -0.01 17.60 -5.68
CA ALA A 88 0.14 18.38 -4.45
C ALA A 88 -0.54 19.76 -4.55
N ASP A 89 -0.39 20.44 -5.70
CA ASP A 89 -1.04 21.73 -5.99
C ASP A 89 -2.57 21.58 -6.09
N GLY A 90 -3.05 20.51 -6.72
CA GLY A 90 -4.48 20.18 -6.79
C GLY A 90 -5.08 19.96 -5.40
N ALA A 91 -4.41 19.14 -4.58
CA ALA A 91 -4.84 18.88 -3.19
C ALA A 91 -4.84 20.16 -2.33
N LEU A 92 -3.90 21.08 -2.59
CA LEU A 92 -3.89 22.40 -1.95
C LEU A 92 -5.10 23.25 -2.38
N ALA A 93 -5.39 23.29 -3.68
CA ALA A 93 -6.54 24.03 -4.22
C ALA A 93 -7.88 23.49 -3.68
N ASP A 94 -7.97 22.17 -3.48
CA ASP A 94 -9.14 21.49 -2.94
C ASP A 94 -9.22 21.56 -1.40
N GLY A 95 -8.22 22.14 -0.73
CA GLY A 95 -8.17 22.29 0.73
C GLY A 95 -7.86 20.99 1.49
N LEU A 96 -7.45 19.93 0.78
CA LEU A 96 -7.01 18.66 1.35
C LEU A 96 -5.57 18.76 1.89
N ARG A 97 -4.80 19.73 1.38
CA ARG A 97 -3.42 20.01 1.79
C ARG A 97 -3.28 21.44 2.29
N SER A 98 -2.40 21.65 3.27
CA SER A 98 -2.08 22.98 3.82
C SER A 98 -1.03 23.69 2.96
N ALA A 99 -1.21 24.99 2.70
CA ALA A 99 -0.24 25.83 2.02
C ALA A 99 1.11 25.97 2.74
N LYS A 100 1.17 25.58 4.04
CA LYS A 100 2.39 25.58 4.83
C LYS A 100 3.22 24.31 4.66
N ASN A 101 2.63 23.27 4.05
CA ASN A 101 3.35 22.03 3.79
C ASN A 101 4.36 22.26 2.67
N ASP A 102 5.49 21.56 2.73
CA ASP A 102 6.45 21.57 1.63
C ASP A 102 5.77 21.04 0.35
N PRO A 103 5.89 21.70 -0.81
CA PRO A 103 5.21 21.27 -2.04
C PRO A 103 5.61 19.87 -2.51
N GLY A 104 6.85 19.44 -2.21
CA GLY A 104 7.40 18.18 -2.66
C GLY A 104 7.36 17.04 -1.64
N MET A 105 7.04 17.27 -0.36
CA MET A 105 7.08 16.19 0.65
C MET A 105 5.71 15.63 1.00
N GLY A 106 5.60 14.32 1.18
CA GLY A 106 4.39 13.64 1.66
C GLY A 106 3.20 13.93 0.77
N ILE A 107 3.35 13.73 -0.53
CA ILE A 107 2.28 13.88 -1.52
C ILE A 107 1.40 12.64 -1.44
N ASP A 108 0.13 12.82 -1.08
CA ASP A 108 -0.83 11.72 -0.99
C ASP A 108 -1.10 11.11 -2.36
N VAL A 109 -1.17 9.78 -2.41
CA VAL A 109 -1.45 9.01 -3.61
C VAL A 109 -2.68 8.14 -3.36
N ASP A 110 -3.73 8.34 -4.15
CA ASP A 110 -4.83 7.38 -4.24
C ASP A 110 -4.39 6.17 -5.08
N VAL A 111 -4.14 5.05 -4.41
CA VAL A 111 -3.70 3.81 -5.08
C VAL A 111 -4.80 3.14 -5.91
N HIS A 112 -6.06 3.54 -5.76
CA HIS A 112 -7.17 3.05 -6.58
C HIS A 112 -7.33 3.83 -7.89
N ASP A 113 -6.79 5.05 -7.96
CA ASP A 113 -6.61 5.78 -9.22
C ASP A 113 -5.35 5.24 -9.93
N ASP A 114 -5.54 4.54 -11.05
CA ASP A 114 -4.44 3.99 -11.86
C ASP A 114 -3.37 5.03 -12.18
N ALA A 115 -3.79 6.27 -12.46
CA ALA A 115 -2.91 7.29 -12.95
C ALA A 115 -2.10 7.96 -11.82
N GLN A 116 -2.61 7.97 -10.59
CA GLN A 116 -1.84 8.35 -9.41
C GLN A 116 -0.95 7.18 -8.93
N PHE A 117 -1.45 5.95 -9.01
CA PHE A 117 -0.65 4.77 -8.69
C PHE A 117 0.57 4.62 -9.63
N ASP A 118 0.42 4.96 -10.91
CA ASP A 118 1.53 5.00 -11.87
C ASP A 118 2.62 6.03 -11.46
N VAL A 119 2.25 7.15 -10.84
CA VAL A 119 3.21 8.12 -10.28
C VAL A 119 4.00 7.49 -9.15
N LEU A 120 3.34 6.80 -8.23
CA LEU A 120 4.01 6.09 -7.14
C LEU A 120 4.95 4.99 -7.67
N LEU A 121 4.51 4.20 -8.65
CA LEU A 121 5.35 3.17 -9.29
C LEU A 121 6.59 3.75 -9.99
N ALA A 122 6.46 4.94 -10.57
CA ALA A 122 7.55 5.61 -11.26
C ALA A 122 8.56 6.22 -10.28
N LEU A 123 8.09 6.85 -9.19
CA LEU A 123 8.92 7.61 -8.27
C LEU A 123 9.53 6.81 -7.13
N ALA A 124 8.82 5.79 -6.60
CA ALA A 124 9.28 5.02 -5.45
C ALA A 124 10.72 4.47 -5.53
N PRO A 125 11.24 4.04 -6.71
CA PRO A 125 12.63 3.57 -6.81
C PRO A 125 13.70 4.66 -6.81
N TYR A 126 13.32 5.94 -6.81
CA TYR A 126 14.27 7.06 -6.97
C TYR A 126 14.05 8.16 -5.94
N THR A 127 12.95 8.13 -5.20
CA THR A 127 12.67 9.11 -4.16
C THR A 127 13.50 8.84 -2.89
N ILE A 128 13.73 9.90 -2.12
CA ILE A 128 14.26 9.79 -0.76
C ILE A 128 13.27 9.11 0.20
N HIS A 129 11.97 9.12 -0.11
CA HIS A 129 10.93 8.60 0.78
C HIS A 129 9.61 8.29 0.03
N ALA A 130 9.12 7.06 0.19
CA ALA A 130 7.76 6.64 -0.17
C ALA A 130 7.25 5.56 0.79
N GLU A 131 6.00 5.65 1.19
CA GLU A 131 5.39 4.67 2.08
C GLU A 131 3.97 4.33 1.67
N ALA A 132 3.54 3.13 2.06
CA ALA A 132 2.16 2.71 1.94
C ALA A 132 1.71 1.97 3.20
N TRP A 133 0.46 2.17 3.59
CA TRP A 133 -0.10 1.79 4.88
C TRP A 133 -1.47 1.14 4.75
N ARG A 134 -1.81 0.30 5.73
CA ARG A 134 -3.13 -0.30 5.93
C ARG A 134 -3.47 -0.25 7.42
N GLN A 135 -4.56 0.40 7.80
CA GLN A 135 -5.03 0.47 9.19
C GLN A 135 -3.94 0.90 10.19
N GLY A 136 -3.09 1.86 9.78
CA GLY A 136 -1.97 2.34 10.58
C GLY A 136 -0.76 1.39 10.66
N GLN A 137 -0.76 0.29 9.91
CA GLN A 137 0.38 -0.60 9.74
C GLN A 137 1.07 -0.33 8.40
N GLN A 138 2.38 -0.12 8.43
CA GLN A 138 3.16 0.11 7.22
C GLN A 138 3.28 -1.20 6.43
N LEU A 139 3.10 -1.13 5.12
CA LEU A 139 3.23 -2.26 4.20
C LEU A 139 4.40 -2.11 3.24
N PHE A 140 4.80 -0.87 2.97
CA PHE A 140 5.86 -0.52 2.04
C PHE A 140 6.61 0.70 2.58
N SER A 141 7.93 0.67 2.49
CA SER A 141 8.82 1.80 2.76
C SER A 141 9.99 1.74 1.79
N ALA A 142 10.14 2.78 0.98
CA ALA A 142 11.29 2.98 0.11
C ALA A 142 11.97 4.29 0.47
N ASN A 143 13.25 4.20 0.85
CA ASN A 143 14.04 5.34 1.30
C ASN A 143 15.43 5.34 0.62
N ASP A 144 16.25 6.34 0.92
CA ASP A 144 17.66 6.44 0.50
C ASP A 144 17.83 6.31 -1.03
N THR A 145 17.01 7.04 -1.79
CA THR A 145 17.04 7.07 -3.27
C THR A 145 16.98 5.65 -3.86
N GLY A 146 16.00 4.87 -3.39
CA GLY A 146 15.71 3.52 -3.89
C GLY A 146 16.70 2.43 -3.50
N THR A 147 17.71 2.71 -2.68
CA THR A 147 18.65 1.66 -2.22
C THR A 147 18.15 0.91 -0.99
N ALA A 148 17.18 1.49 -0.28
CA ALA A 148 16.49 0.85 0.84
C ALA A 148 15.02 0.60 0.49
N LEU A 149 14.62 -0.68 0.52
CA LEU A 149 13.23 -1.10 0.39
C LEU A 149 12.90 -2.13 1.45
N TRP A 150 11.82 -1.86 2.17
CA TRP A 150 11.19 -2.75 3.12
C TRP A 150 9.72 -2.96 2.75
N ILE A 151 9.26 -4.20 2.86
CA ILE A 151 7.85 -4.56 2.65
C ILE A 151 7.35 -5.56 3.67
N SER A 152 6.05 -5.48 3.96
CA SER A 152 5.32 -6.45 4.76
C SER A 152 4.31 -7.16 3.87
N VAL A 153 4.45 -8.47 3.69
CA VAL A 153 3.67 -9.28 2.74
C VAL A 153 3.04 -10.50 3.41
N THR A 154 1.84 -10.89 2.96
CA THR A 154 1.29 -12.22 3.24
C THR A 154 2.01 -13.29 2.43
N SER A 155 1.86 -14.58 2.78
CA SER A 155 2.45 -15.68 2.00
C SER A 155 1.97 -15.72 0.54
N GLN A 156 0.71 -15.32 0.29
CA GLN A 156 0.18 -15.23 -1.07
C GLN A 156 0.84 -14.09 -1.85
N GLN A 157 1.00 -12.92 -1.23
CA GLN A 157 1.69 -11.78 -1.82
C GLN A 157 3.16 -12.12 -2.10
N GLU A 158 3.87 -12.72 -1.15
CA GLU A 158 5.25 -13.17 -1.35
C GLU A 158 5.37 -14.10 -2.56
N THR A 159 4.49 -15.10 -2.67
CA THR A 159 4.51 -16.04 -3.80
C THR A 159 4.30 -15.31 -5.13
N ARG A 160 3.36 -14.35 -5.18
CA ARG A 160 3.11 -13.53 -6.38
C ARG A 160 4.31 -12.66 -6.71
N LEU A 161 4.93 -12.03 -5.71
CA LEU A 161 6.12 -11.20 -5.88
C LEU A 161 7.28 -12.02 -6.48
N MET A 162 7.60 -13.18 -5.88
CA MET A 162 8.69 -14.03 -6.37
C MET A 162 8.43 -14.54 -7.80
N SER A 163 7.17 -14.87 -8.13
CA SER A 163 6.79 -15.25 -9.49
C SER A 163 7.01 -14.12 -10.50
N ARG A 164 6.68 -12.87 -10.14
CA ARG A 164 6.81 -11.70 -11.03
C ARG A 164 8.27 -11.32 -11.25
N LEU A 165 9.07 -11.33 -10.18
CA LEU A 165 10.52 -11.10 -10.27
C LEU A 165 11.22 -12.18 -11.10
N GLY A 166 10.83 -13.46 -10.93
CA GLY A 166 11.35 -14.56 -11.73
C GLY A 166 11.06 -14.41 -13.22
N ALA A 167 9.88 -13.90 -13.60
CA ALA A 167 9.52 -13.62 -14.98
C ALA A 167 10.40 -12.51 -15.61
N LEU A 168 10.83 -11.55 -14.79
CA LEU A 168 11.74 -10.46 -15.18
C LEU A 168 13.21 -10.86 -15.13
N ARG A 169 13.53 -12.10 -14.72
CA ARG A 169 14.90 -12.58 -14.47
C ARG A 169 15.66 -11.77 -13.43
N VAL A 170 14.95 -11.02 -12.60
CA VAL A 170 15.49 -10.47 -11.37
C VAL A 170 15.82 -11.66 -10.48
N THR A 171 17.05 -11.71 -9.95
CA THR A 171 17.48 -12.86 -9.16
C THR A 171 16.46 -13.16 -8.06
N GLY A 172 16.05 -14.42 -7.90
CA GLY A 172 15.11 -14.85 -6.87
C GLY A 172 15.60 -14.61 -5.43
N THR A 173 16.81 -14.07 -5.29
CA THR A 173 17.44 -13.61 -4.07
C THR A 173 17.33 -12.09 -3.86
N ALA A 174 16.54 -11.34 -4.64
CA ALA A 174 16.46 -9.88 -4.51
C ALA A 174 15.97 -9.42 -3.13
N PHE A 175 15.13 -10.23 -2.48
CA PHE A 175 14.67 -9.98 -1.12
C PHE A 175 15.32 -10.95 -0.12
N ALA A 176 15.53 -10.47 1.10
CA ALA A 176 15.98 -11.24 2.25
C ALA A 176 15.11 -10.94 3.48
N ASP A 177 15.13 -11.84 4.47
CA ASP A 177 14.68 -11.52 5.82
C ASP A 177 15.52 -10.37 6.41
N ARG A 178 15.00 -9.76 7.47
CA ARG A 178 15.65 -8.67 8.20
C ARG A 178 17.18 -8.90 8.32
N PRO A 179 18.00 -7.97 7.82
CA PRO A 179 19.45 -8.06 8.00
C PRO A 179 19.77 -8.24 9.49
N ARG A 180 20.56 -9.26 9.82
CA ARG A 180 21.04 -9.49 11.19
C ARG A 180 22.14 -8.53 11.57
#